data_AF-A0A938JZN3-F1
#
_entry.id   AF-A0A938JZN3-F1
#
_cell.length_a   1.000
_cell.length_b   1.000
_cell.length_c   1.000
_cell.angle_alpha   90.00
_cell.angle_beta   90.00
_cell.angle_gamma   90.00
#
_symmetry.space_group_name_H-M   'P 1'
#
loop_
_entity.id
_entity.type
_entity.pdbx_description
1 polymer ?
#
loop_
_entity_poly.entity_id
_entity_poly.type
_entity_poly.pdbx_seq_one_letter_code
_entity_poly.pdbx_strand_id
1 'polypeptide(L)'
;MTILTIMALPLLLISRGGENADDANDVAGATTTTQENSSTGIGEEELPEPIILGGPSPIVQDGSAQIAYPSSALTGVQAVATFSNFDGAPEIVCYMPQAPLGLKVTVQNMDNGRITTCTNVFRAMMPAGATMILHTKVFESLANLVDAPIPVTVSW
;
A
#
# COMPACT_ATOMS: atom_id res chain seq x y z
N MET A 1 21.81 20.70 50.28
CA MET A 1 22.15 19.28 50.09
C MET A 1 21.97 19.00 48.60
N THR A 2 23.06 19.07 47.84
CA THR A 2 23.09 18.98 46.37
C THR A 2 23.15 17.50 45.95
N ILE A 3 22.18 17.05 45.16
CA ILE A 3 22.16 15.69 44.60
C ILE A 3 22.62 15.79 43.14
N LEU A 4 23.78 15.19 42.86
CA LEU A 4 24.42 15.12 41.56
C LEU A 4 24.02 13.80 40.89
N THR A 5 23.14 13.85 39.89
CA THR A 5 22.70 12.67 39.13
C THR A 5 23.65 12.42 37.97
N ILE A 6 24.38 11.30 38.01
CA ILE A 6 25.33 10.86 36.98
C ILE A 6 24.53 10.16 35.86
N MET A 7 24.54 10.73 34.65
CA MET A 7 24.05 10.07 33.44
C MET A 7 25.08 9.04 32.95
N ALA A 8 24.69 7.77 32.88
CA ALA A 8 25.45 6.74 32.20
C ALA A 8 24.93 6.59 30.76
N LEU A 9 25.79 6.90 29.78
CA LEU A 9 25.54 6.81 28.35
C LEU A 9 26.28 5.58 27.80
N PRO A 10 25.63 4.57 27.18
CA PRO A 10 26.36 3.52 26.50
C PRO A 10 26.79 4.02 25.11
N LEU A 11 28.09 4.23 24.94
CA LEU A 11 28.74 4.34 23.62
C LEU A 11 28.70 2.98 22.92
N LEU A 12 27.97 2.91 21.81
CA LEU A 12 27.99 1.76 20.90
C LEU A 12 28.78 2.16 19.66
N LEU A 13 29.95 1.55 19.48
CA LEU A 13 30.87 1.71 18.35
C LEU A 13 31.06 0.36 17.64
N ILE A 14 31.47 0.43 16.36
CA ILE A 14 32.07 -0.62 15.48
C ILE A 14 31.04 -1.32 14.56
N SER A 15 31.20 -1.49 13.23
CA SER A 15 32.27 -1.21 12.26
C SER A 15 31.71 -0.99 10.84
N ARG A 16 32.53 -0.39 9.97
CA ARG A 16 32.37 -0.29 8.51
C ARG A 16 32.62 -1.64 7.81
N GLY A 17 31.91 -1.86 6.72
CA GLY A 17 32.30 -2.75 5.63
C GLY A 17 31.69 -2.20 4.35
N GLY A 18 32.51 -1.62 3.49
CA GLY A 18 32.09 -1.14 2.17
C GLY A 18 32.95 -1.83 1.14
N GLU A 19 32.31 -2.36 0.09
CA GLU A 19 32.96 -2.74 -1.15
C GLU A 19 31.94 -2.62 -2.29
N ASN A 20 32.31 -1.80 -3.28
CA ASN A 20 31.68 -1.73 -4.59
C ASN A 20 32.17 -2.93 -5.40
N ALA A 21 31.29 -3.56 -6.18
CA ALA A 21 31.66 -4.24 -7.40
C ALA A 21 30.44 -4.36 -8.32
N ASP A 22 30.46 -3.57 -9.39
CA ASP A 22 29.79 -3.83 -10.66
C ASP A 22 29.97 -5.28 -11.11
N ASP A 23 28.92 -5.89 -11.66
CA ASP A 23 29.11 -6.88 -12.73
C ASP A 23 27.90 -6.84 -13.67
N ALA A 24 28.17 -6.35 -14.87
CA ALA A 24 27.29 -6.38 -16.03
C ALA A 24 27.76 -7.51 -16.95
N ASN A 25 26.93 -8.53 -17.12
CA ASN A 25 26.89 -9.45 -18.27
C ASN A 25 25.60 -10.29 -18.09
N ASP A 26 24.81 -10.63 -19.10
CA ASP A 26 25.20 -11.27 -20.34
C ASP A 26 24.00 -11.20 -21.32
N VAL A 27 24.27 -10.78 -22.55
CA VAL A 27 23.32 -10.78 -23.67
C VAL A 27 23.35 -12.17 -24.30
N ALA A 28 22.33 -12.99 -24.04
CA ALA A 28 22.14 -14.25 -24.75
C ALA A 28 21.05 -14.09 -25.82
N GLY A 29 21.49 -14.00 -27.08
CA GLY A 29 20.64 -13.95 -28.26
C GLY A 29 19.89 -15.25 -28.50
N ALA A 30 18.57 -15.15 -28.72
CA ALA A 30 17.76 -16.26 -29.20
C ALA A 30 17.70 -16.23 -30.73
N THR A 31 18.47 -17.12 -31.37
CA THR A 31 18.35 -17.46 -32.79
C THR A 31 17.24 -18.50 -32.95
N THR A 32 16.13 -18.15 -33.60
CA THR A 32 15.09 -19.12 -33.97
C THR A 32 15.32 -19.57 -35.41
N THR A 33 15.81 -20.79 -35.59
CA THR A 33 15.94 -21.43 -36.92
C THR A 33 14.60 -22.03 -37.32
N THR A 34 14.01 -21.52 -38.39
CA THR A 34 12.85 -22.11 -39.06
C THR A 34 13.28 -23.40 -39.77
N GLN A 35 12.66 -24.53 -39.44
CA GLN A 35 12.87 -25.80 -40.15
C GLN A 35 11.61 -26.11 -40.97
N GLU A 36 11.74 -25.94 -42.28
CA GLU A 36 10.78 -26.38 -43.29
C GLU A 36 11.18 -27.81 -43.68
N ASN A 37 10.27 -28.79 -43.57
CA ASN A 37 10.50 -30.12 -44.09
C ASN A 37 9.31 -30.56 -44.94
N SER A 38 9.52 -30.56 -46.26
CA SER A 38 8.57 -31.04 -47.25
C SER A 38 8.72 -32.54 -47.49
N SER A 39 7.57 -33.22 -47.47
CA SER A 39 7.17 -34.36 -48.32
C SER A 39 7.97 -35.68 -48.27
N THR A 40 7.28 -36.76 -47.88
CA THR A 40 7.27 -38.06 -48.60
C THR A 40 5.96 -38.78 -48.28
N GLY A 41 5.16 -39.09 -49.30
CA GLY A 41 3.90 -39.84 -49.17
C GLY A 41 4.08 -41.36 -49.23
N ILE A 42 3.07 -42.08 -48.72
CA ILE A 42 2.32 -43.21 -49.33
C ILE A 42 1.35 -43.75 -48.27
N GLY A 43 0.08 -43.89 -48.63
CA GLY A 43 -0.96 -44.57 -47.85
C GLY A 43 -2.22 -43.72 -47.67
N GLU A 44 -3.12 -43.75 -48.65
CA GLU A 44 -4.46 -43.19 -48.54
C GLU A 44 -5.32 -44.07 -47.60
N GLU A 45 -5.09 -43.97 -46.30
CA GLU A 45 -6.12 -44.24 -45.31
C GLU A 45 -6.92 -42.95 -45.18
N GLU A 46 -8.15 -42.94 -45.71
CA GLU A 46 -9.09 -41.84 -45.53
C GLU A 46 -9.39 -41.70 -44.03
N LEU A 47 -8.59 -40.87 -43.36
CA LEU A 47 -8.83 -40.43 -41.99
C LEU A 47 -10.18 -39.72 -41.99
N PRO A 48 -11.16 -40.12 -41.14
CA PRO A 48 -12.45 -39.46 -41.10
C PRO A 48 -12.23 -37.98 -40.80
N GLU A 49 -12.88 -37.12 -41.57
CA GLU A 49 -12.80 -35.68 -41.39
C GLU A 49 -13.15 -35.32 -39.94
N PRO A 50 -12.39 -34.41 -39.30
CA PRO A 50 -12.63 -34.05 -37.91
C PRO A 50 -14.03 -33.47 -37.77
N ILE A 51 -14.91 -34.21 -37.09
CA ILE A 51 -16.24 -33.75 -36.74
C ILE A 51 -16.13 -32.74 -35.60
N ILE A 52 -16.39 -31.47 -35.89
CA ILE A 52 -16.55 -30.44 -34.86
C ILE A 52 -17.97 -30.59 -34.31
N LEU A 53 -18.10 -31.35 -33.22
CA LEU A 53 -19.31 -31.36 -32.40
C LEU A 53 -19.52 -29.94 -31.88
N GLY A 54 -20.40 -29.18 -32.53
CA GLY A 54 -20.73 -27.82 -32.14
C GLY A 54 -21.15 -27.78 -30.67
N GLY A 55 -20.31 -27.20 -29.83
CA GLY A 55 -20.67 -26.89 -28.45
C GLY A 55 -21.70 -25.76 -28.42
N PRO A 56 -22.48 -25.63 -27.33
CA PRO A 56 -23.36 -24.47 -27.16
C PRO A 56 -22.56 -23.17 -27.25
N SER A 57 -23.17 -22.14 -27.85
CA SER A 57 -22.55 -20.83 -28.00
C SER A 57 -21.99 -20.35 -26.65
N PRO A 58 -20.80 -19.73 -26.63
CA PRO A 58 -20.25 -19.15 -25.42
C PRO A 58 -21.25 -18.17 -24.83
N ILE A 59 -21.55 -18.34 -23.54
CA ILE A 59 -22.32 -17.34 -22.80
C ILE A 59 -21.39 -16.12 -22.69
N VAL A 60 -21.71 -15.07 -23.44
CA VAL A 60 -21.09 -13.76 -23.24
C VAL A 60 -21.46 -13.31 -21.83
N GLN A 61 -20.53 -13.45 -20.89
CA GLN A 61 -20.64 -12.78 -19.60
C GLN A 61 -20.52 -11.29 -19.87
N ASP A 62 -21.66 -10.62 -20.03
CA ASP A 62 -21.81 -9.17 -19.88
C ASP A 62 -21.71 -8.81 -18.39
N GLY A 63 -20.59 -9.19 -17.79
CA GLY A 63 -20.25 -8.93 -16.41
C GLY A 63 -19.20 -7.84 -16.40
N SER A 64 -19.62 -6.60 -16.23
CA SER A 64 -18.70 -5.53 -15.85
C SER A 64 -18.16 -5.85 -14.45
N ALA A 65 -17.03 -6.56 -14.38
CA ALA A 65 -16.32 -6.75 -13.13
C ALA A 65 -15.92 -5.37 -12.61
N GLN A 66 -16.36 -5.02 -11.39
CA GLN A 66 -15.88 -3.80 -10.74
C GLN A 66 -14.41 -4.00 -10.37
N ILE A 67 -13.51 -3.40 -11.16
CA ILE A 67 -12.10 -3.29 -10.83
C ILE A 67 -11.95 -2.06 -9.94
N ALA A 68 -11.63 -2.26 -8.65
CA ALA A 68 -11.29 -1.16 -7.77
C ALA A 68 -9.95 -0.57 -8.21
N TYR A 69 -9.97 0.62 -8.81
CA TYR A 69 -8.77 1.37 -9.14
C TYR A 69 -8.27 2.09 -7.87
N PRO A 70 -6.98 1.97 -7.50
CA PRO A 70 -6.45 2.73 -6.38
C PRO A 70 -6.59 4.24 -6.65
N SER A 71 -6.89 5.01 -5.60
CA SER A 71 -7.08 6.46 -5.69
C SER A 71 -5.84 7.13 -6.31
N SER A 72 -6.04 7.99 -7.30
CA SER A 72 -4.95 8.74 -7.97
C SER A 72 -4.19 9.61 -6.97
N ALA A 73 -2.89 9.80 -7.23
CA ALA A 73 -1.89 10.39 -6.35
C ALA A 73 -2.45 11.43 -5.37
N LEU A 74 -2.53 11.02 -4.11
CA LEU A 74 -3.03 11.83 -3.01
C LEU A 74 -2.03 12.95 -2.76
N THR A 75 -2.39 14.19 -3.06
CA THR A 75 -1.60 15.37 -2.68
C THR A 75 -1.65 15.48 -1.16
N GLY A 76 -0.60 15.02 -0.47
CA GLY A 76 -0.52 15.05 0.99
C GLY A 76 0.66 14.26 1.55
N VAL A 77 0.75 14.23 2.88
CA VAL A 77 1.73 13.46 3.64
C VAL A 77 1.13 12.11 3.99
N GLN A 78 1.82 11.02 3.65
CA GLN A 78 1.43 9.67 4.07
C GLN A 78 1.69 9.48 5.56
N ALA A 79 0.72 8.88 6.25
CA ALA A 79 0.76 8.64 7.68
C ALA A 79 0.09 7.31 8.04
N VAL A 80 0.40 6.81 9.23
CA VAL A 80 -0.27 5.66 9.84
C VAL A 80 -1.16 6.19 10.95
N ALA A 81 -2.47 6.10 10.76
CA ALA A 81 -3.46 6.61 11.70
C ALA A 81 -3.94 5.52 12.65
N THR A 82 -3.97 5.85 13.94
CA THR A 82 -4.68 5.09 14.97
C THR A 82 -5.72 5.97 15.65
N PHE A 83 -6.46 5.45 16.62
CA PHE A 83 -7.47 6.20 17.35
C PHE A 83 -7.19 6.22 18.85
N SER A 84 -7.72 7.24 19.52
CA SER A 84 -7.87 7.24 20.97
C SER A 84 -8.83 8.35 21.41
N ASN A 85 -9.28 8.28 22.66
CA ASN A 85 -10.06 9.34 23.28
C ASN A 85 -9.12 10.49 23.67
N PHE A 86 -9.48 11.75 23.38
CA PHE A 86 -8.64 12.94 23.67
C PHE A 86 -9.04 13.64 24.98
N ASP A 87 -9.12 12.91 26.11
CA ASP A 87 -9.30 13.49 27.46
C ASP A 87 -10.34 14.63 27.57
N GLY A 88 -11.51 14.48 26.95
CA GLY A 88 -12.59 15.49 26.98
C GLY A 88 -12.51 16.60 25.92
N ALA A 89 -11.56 16.51 25.00
CA ALA A 89 -11.51 17.37 23.81
C ALA A 89 -12.72 17.13 22.88
N PRO A 90 -13.04 18.08 21.99
CA PRO A 90 -14.11 17.91 21.01
C PRO A 90 -13.93 16.66 20.16
N GLU A 91 -15.02 16.02 19.76
CA GLU A 91 -15.00 14.75 19.01
C GLU A 91 -14.49 14.86 17.55
N ILE A 92 -13.98 16.04 17.17
CA ILE A 92 -13.51 16.40 15.82
C ILE A 92 -12.00 16.70 15.78
N VAL A 93 -11.26 16.35 16.83
CA VAL A 93 -9.82 16.62 16.92
C VAL A 93 -8.97 15.44 16.46
N CYS A 94 -7.73 15.73 16.10
CA CYS A 94 -6.70 14.75 15.80
C CYS A 94 -5.32 15.31 16.16
N TYR A 95 -4.30 14.46 16.16
CA TYR A 95 -2.92 14.88 16.36
C TYR A 95 -2.02 14.26 15.30
N MET A 96 -1.32 15.13 14.58
CA MET A 96 -0.23 14.77 13.69
C MET A 96 0.91 15.80 13.87
N PRO A 97 2.10 15.38 14.35
CA PRO A 97 3.22 16.29 14.60
C PRO A 97 3.68 17.11 13.38
N GLN A 98 3.50 16.56 12.18
CA GLN A 98 3.91 17.17 10.92
C GLN A 98 2.94 18.24 10.41
N ALA A 99 1.68 18.22 10.87
CA ALA A 99 0.67 19.18 10.45
C ALA A 99 0.66 20.41 11.38
N PRO A 100 0.28 21.60 10.88
CA PRO A 100 0.15 22.78 11.72
C PRO A 100 -0.91 22.58 12.82
N LEU A 101 -0.61 23.02 14.04
CA LEU A 101 -1.57 22.97 15.16
C LEU A 101 -2.67 24.02 14.99
N GLY A 102 -3.88 23.68 15.41
CA GLY A 102 -5.07 24.54 15.35
C GLY A 102 -5.74 24.62 13.98
N LEU A 103 -5.17 24.01 12.94
CA LEU A 103 -5.76 23.98 11.60
C LEU A 103 -6.58 22.71 11.35
N LYS A 104 -7.55 22.84 10.44
CA LYS A 104 -8.28 21.69 9.91
C LYS A 104 -7.41 20.96 8.91
N VAL A 105 -7.20 19.68 9.14
CA VAL A 105 -6.53 18.77 8.22
C VAL A 105 -7.56 17.84 7.60
N THR A 106 -7.33 17.48 6.34
CA THR A 106 -8.11 16.48 5.62
C THR A 106 -7.37 15.15 5.70
N VAL A 107 -8.07 14.10 6.06
CA VAL A 107 -7.51 12.75 6.23
C VAL A 107 -8.26 11.80 5.32
N GLN A 108 -7.52 11.09 4.48
CA GLN A 108 -8.06 10.10 3.56
C GLN A 108 -7.50 8.73 3.86
N ASN A 109 -8.38 7.76 4.08
CA ASN A 109 -8.02 6.36 4.19
C ASN A 109 -7.58 5.82 2.82
N MET A 110 -6.38 5.25 2.75
CA MET A 110 -5.80 4.73 1.50
C MET A 110 -6.38 3.37 1.09
N ASP A 111 -6.94 2.59 2.03
CA ASP A 111 -7.50 1.27 1.76
C ASP A 111 -8.88 1.34 1.11
N ASN A 112 -9.70 2.33 1.48
CA ASN A 112 -11.10 2.42 1.04
C ASN A 112 -11.49 3.79 0.46
N GLY A 113 -10.59 4.77 0.45
CA GLY A 113 -10.81 6.10 -0.12
C GLY A 113 -11.72 7.02 0.70
N ARG A 114 -12.15 6.64 1.91
CA ARG A 114 -12.98 7.51 2.77
C ARG A 114 -12.19 8.73 3.22
N ILE A 115 -12.86 9.88 3.28
CA ILE A 115 -12.27 11.16 3.63
C ILE A 115 -13.00 11.75 4.83
N THR A 116 -12.26 12.33 5.76
CA THR A 116 -12.78 13.09 6.89
C THR A 116 -11.92 14.32 7.16
N THR A 117 -12.40 15.22 8.00
CA THR A 117 -11.63 16.39 8.43
C THR A 117 -11.57 16.46 9.95
N CYS A 118 -10.45 16.92 10.49
CA CYS A 118 -10.27 17.09 11.92
C CYS A 118 -9.38 18.29 12.22
N THR A 119 -9.52 18.86 13.41
CA THR A 119 -8.63 19.94 13.86
C THR A 119 -7.40 19.33 14.52
N ASN A 120 -6.22 19.68 14.03
CA ASN A 120 -4.96 19.19 14.60
C ASN A 120 -4.70 19.87 15.95
N VAL A 121 -4.59 19.10 17.02
CA VAL A 121 -4.36 19.57 18.40
C VAL A 121 -3.17 18.84 18.98
N PHE A 122 -2.42 19.50 19.85
CA PHE A 122 -1.23 18.90 20.43
C PHE A 122 -1.57 17.71 21.34
N ARG A 123 -0.74 16.66 21.26
CA ARG A 123 -0.76 15.54 22.20
C ARG A 123 0.67 15.15 22.59
N ALA A 124 0.89 14.88 23.87
CA ALA A 124 2.23 14.58 24.37
C ALA A 124 2.74 13.18 24.00
N MET A 125 1.83 12.21 23.77
CA MET A 125 2.20 10.81 23.55
C MET A 125 1.60 10.29 22.24
N MET A 126 2.44 9.54 21.52
CA MET A 126 2.07 8.84 20.29
C MET A 126 2.29 7.34 20.46
N PRO A 127 1.27 6.50 20.20
CA PRO A 127 1.44 5.05 20.20
C PRO A 127 2.52 4.61 19.20
N ALA A 128 3.31 3.60 19.56
CA ALA A 128 4.32 3.05 18.67
C ALA A 128 3.66 2.54 17.38
N GLY A 129 4.29 2.84 16.23
CA GLY A 129 3.79 2.44 14.91
C GLY A 129 2.70 3.34 14.31
N ALA A 130 2.19 4.32 15.06
CA ALA A 130 1.32 5.36 14.52
C ALA A 130 2.10 6.67 14.31
N THR A 131 1.74 7.43 13.27
CA THR A 131 2.26 8.79 13.03
C THR A 131 1.15 9.85 13.09
N MET A 132 -0.10 9.41 13.24
CA MET A 132 -1.27 10.24 13.45
C MET A 132 -2.22 9.56 14.43
N ILE A 133 -2.85 10.35 15.29
CA ILE A 133 -3.88 9.89 16.22
C ILE A 133 -5.16 10.65 15.91
N LEU A 134 -6.24 9.93 15.64
CA LEU A 134 -7.56 10.48 15.42
C LEU A 134 -8.41 10.33 16.67
N HIS A 135 -9.32 11.27 16.93
CA HIS A 135 -10.37 11.01 17.90
C HIS A 135 -11.18 9.78 17.44
N THR A 136 -11.63 8.93 18.37
CA THR A 136 -12.36 7.69 18.05
C THR A 136 -13.50 7.93 17.05
N LYS A 137 -14.29 8.99 17.24
CA LYS A 137 -15.38 9.37 16.32
C LYS A 137 -14.92 9.73 14.92
N VAL A 138 -13.76 10.39 14.79
CA VAL A 138 -13.18 10.71 13.48
C VAL A 138 -12.69 9.44 12.81
N PHE A 139 -12.07 8.53 13.56
CA PHE A 139 -11.60 7.24 13.05
C PHE A 139 -12.76 6.37 12.56
N GLU A 140 -13.87 6.29 13.30
CA GLU A 140 -15.08 5.55 12.91
C GLU A 140 -15.67 6.03 11.57
N SER A 141 -15.43 7.29 11.18
CA SER A 141 -15.84 7.79 9.87
C SER A 141 -14.97 7.28 8.71
N LEU A 142 -13.74 6.82 9.00
CA LEU A 142 -12.75 6.33 8.05
C LEU A 142 -12.67 4.79 7.97
N ALA A 143 -12.79 4.09 9.10
CA ALA A 143 -12.67 2.63 9.20
C ALA A 143 -13.30 2.09 10.50
N ASN A 144 -13.37 0.75 10.64
CA ASN A 144 -13.75 0.16 11.93
C ASN A 144 -12.56 0.15 12.88
N LEU A 145 -12.83 0.26 14.18
CA LEU A 145 -11.78 0.31 15.21
C LEU A 145 -10.85 -0.92 15.20
N VAL A 146 -11.34 -2.08 14.74
CA VAL A 146 -10.55 -3.32 14.63
C VAL A 146 -9.51 -3.26 13.50
N ASP A 147 -9.68 -2.36 12.53
CA ASP A 147 -8.78 -2.20 11.40
C ASP A 147 -7.57 -1.30 11.76
N ALA A 148 -7.55 -0.72 12.96
CA ALA A 148 -6.47 0.16 13.38
C ALA A 148 -5.17 -0.63 13.65
N PRO A 149 -4.00 -0.08 13.27
CA PRO A 149 -3.80 1.18 12.57
C PRO A 149 -3.97 1.09 11.04
N ILE A 150 -4.45 2.16 10.40
CA ILE A 150 -4.70 2.24 8.95
C ILE A 150 -3.75 3.21 8.22
N PRO A 151 -3.34 2.92 6.98
CA PRO A 151 -2.64 3.88 6.12
C PRO A 151 -3.56 5.02 5.68
N VAL A 152 -3.12 6.25 5.86
CA VAL A 152 -3.85 7.45 5.46
C VAL A 152 -2.96 8.43 4.71
N THR A 153 -3.57 9.31 3.92
CA THR A 153 -2.93 10.52 3.43
C THR A 153 -3.56 11.75 4.08
N VAL A 154 -2.73 12.70 4.47
CA VAL A 154 -3.14 13.92 5.19
C VAL A 154 -2.74 15.17 4.41
N SER A 155 -3.64 16.15 4.31
CA SER A 155 -3.39 17.45 3.66
C SER A 155 -4.02 18.61 4.44
N TRP A 156 -3.53 19.83 4.22
CA TRP A 156 -3.99 21.06 4.88
C TRP A 156 -3.80 22.28 3.98
#